data_AF-A0A352N9E5-F1
#
_entry.id   AF-A0A352N9E5-F1
#
_cell.length_a   1.000
_cell.length_b   1.000
_cell.length_c   1.000
_cell.angle_alpha   90.00
_cell.angle_beta   90.00
_cell.angle_gamma   90.00
#
_symmetry.space_group_name_H-M   'P 1'
#
loop_
_entity.id
_entity.type
_entity.pdbx_description
1 polymer ?
#
loop_
_entity_poly.entity_id
_entity_poly.type
_entity_poly.pdbx_seq_one_letter_code
_entity_poly.pdbx_strand_id
1 'polypeptide(L)'
;MVYWDQPHKTFAEKAFAEGRSVQVPENPPAYGAFTDYSEPVLQRRLMILTDDYIVLADWLKAEKEHAYESLFQMKGFQGFDGAMKPVRHTGQWTSNPISSAQFVTDCDWYKAAAPVCGRYEFRFGPGADNAGTKADPSEDGVLKFGLHTIWPLDQEIMIGTVPEVHGSRKVAYTVRSGDKILAEGKTGLWILGAVDVDVPAEGLNSLELLTDQKNPENLFWANARVLTKDGKEIPLTKGSVSKDSKGGSIKIAGVPYEQALPAHLTLDLAGLNAVRFKATFGCDYFVGDESQRRKTVAIRSTGKEARFLTVIEPYEDRALVKSAVASGPDKLKVELNDGRVQEISIGNFEGSGKDISVEITESKDGKTVRSEKRP
;
A
#
# COMPACT_ATOMS: atom_id res chain seq x y z
N MET A 1 -20.01 -4.90 -18.92
CA MET A 1 -19.70 -6.27 -19.40
C MET A 1 -20.27 -7.26 -18.38
N VAL A 2 -21.45 -7.82 -18.67
CA VAL A 2 -21.97 -9.00 -17.97
C VAL A 2 -21.35 -10.18 -18.69
N TYR A 3 -20.58 -11.02 -18.00
CA TYR A 3 -20.09 -12.24 -18.62
C TYR A 3 -21.30 -13.13 -18.91
N TRP A 4 -21.43 -13.61 -20.15
CA TRP A 4 -22.62 -14.33 -20.61
C TRP A 4 -22.89 -15.62 -19.81
N ASP A 5 -21.84 -16.15 -19.16
CA ASP A 5 -21.83 -17.34 -18.32
C ASP A 5 -21.98 -17.04 -16.81
N GLN A 6 -21.99 -15.77 -16.40
CA GLN A 6 -22.17 -15.37 -15.00
C GLN A 6 -23.13 -14.17 -14.87
N PRO A 7 -24.45 -14.41 -14.76
CA PRO A 7 -25.47 -13.36 -14.74
C PRO A 7 -25.58 -12.72 -13.34
N HIS A 8 -24.52 -12.07 -12.87
CA HIS A 8 -24.59 -11.19 -11.71
C HIS A 8 -25.25 -9.87 -12.12
N LYS A 9 -26.26 -9.42 -11.37
CA LYS A 9 -27.07 -8.24 -11.73
C LYS A 9 -26.45 -6.95 -11.18
N THR A 10 -25.63 -7.03 -10.13
CA THR A 10 -24.99 -5.90 -9.47
C THR A 10 -23.48 -6.12 -9.22
N PHE A 11 -22.74 -5.03 -8.99
CA PHE A 11 -21.33 -5.12 -8.58
C PHE A 11 -21.15 -5.90 -7.27
N ALA A 12 -22.02 -5.67 -6.29
CA ALA A 12 -22.00 -6.36 -4.99
C ALA A 12 -22.12 -7.88 -5.15
N GLU A 13 -23.09 -8.34 -5.95
CA GLU A 13 -23.31 -9.77 -6.21
C GLU A 13 -22.10 -10.40 -6.90
N LYS A 14 -21.53 -9.72 -7.90
CA LYS A 14 -20.32 -10.20 -8.58
C LYS A 14 -19.13 -10.29 -7.63
N ALA A 15 -18.84 -9.20 -6.91
CA ALA A 15 -17.73 -9.15 -5.96
C ALA A 15 -17.84 -10.28 -4.93
N PHE A 16 -19.02 -10.44 -4.32
CA PHE A 16 -19.23 -11.50 -3.35
C PHE A 16 -19.17 -12.91 -3.98
N ALA A 17 -19.71 -13.10 -5.19
CA ALA A 17 -19.62 -14.38 -5.89
C ALA A 17 -18.16 -14.79 -6.16
N GLU A 18 -17.30 -13.83 -6.46
CA GLU A 18 -15.84 -13.98 -6.60
C GLU A 18 -15.12 -14.09 -5.25
N GLY A 19 -15.83 -14.08 -4.11
CA GLY A 19 -15.24 -14.18 -2.78
C GLY A 19 -14.56 -12.91 -2.30
N ARG A 20 -15.04 -11.74 -2.74
CA ARG A 20 -14.52 -10.41 -2.39
C ARG A 20 -15.57 -9.63 -1.61
N SER A 21 -15.16 -9.03 -0.49
CA SER A 21 -15.93 -7.99 0.19
C SER A 21 -15.39 -6.65 -0.25
N VAL A 22 -16.20 -5.89 -0.99
CA VAL A 22 -15.89 -4.51 -1.39
C VAL A 22 -17.06 -3.66 -0.95
N GLN A 23 -16.78 -2.54 -0.28
CA GLN A 23 -17.83 -1.62 0.13
C GLN A 23 -18.52 -1.05 -1.10
N VAL A 24 -19.85 -1.08 -1.10
CA VAL A 24 -20.66 -0.46 -2.16
C VAL A 24 -21.32 0.78 -1.55
N PRO A 25 -21.11 1.98 -2.12
CA PRO A 25 -21.75 3.19 -1.61
C PRO A 25 -23.28 3.12 -1.79
N GLU A 26 -24.03 3.89 -1.01
CA GLU A 26 -25.50 3.89 -1.06
C GLU A 26 -26.06 4.22 -2.45
N ASN A 27 -25.40 5.13 -3.17
CA ASN A 27 -25.74 5.51 -4.53
C ASN A 27 -24.60 5.12 -5.48
N PRO A 28 -24.45 3.82 -5.81
CA PRO A 28 -23.34 3.39 -6.64
C PRO A 28 -23.52 3.88 -8.07
N PRO A 29 -22.42 4.24 -8.74
CA PRO A 29 -22.48 4.53 -10.17
C PRO A 29 -22.92 3.29 -10.95
N ALA A 30 -23.43 3.51 -12.17
CA ALA A 30 -23.77 2.41 -13.06
C ALA A 30 -22.52 1.51 -13.27
N TYR A 31 -22.72 0.20 -13.34
CA TYR A 31 -21.60 -0.74 -13.45
C TYR A 31 -20.76 -0.47 -14.70
N GLY A 32 -19.46 -0.24 -14.50
CA GLY A 32 -18.52 0.12 -15.56
C GLY A 32 -18.58 1.59 -16.00
N ALA A 33 -19.38 2.42 -15.33
CA ALA A 33 -19.32 3.86 -15.51
C ALA A 33 -17.98 4.40 -14.99
N PHE A 34 -17.36 5.25 -15.78
CA PHE A 34 -16.25 6.08 -15.33
C PHE A 34 -16.83 7.29 -14.60
N THR A 35 -16.70 7.31 -13.28
CA THR A 35 -17.21 8.37 -12.40
C THR A 35 -16.08 9.09 -11.70
N ASP A 36 -16.38 10.22 -11.04
CA ASP A 36 -15.41 10.99 -10.26
C ASP A 36 -14.11 11.25 -11.03
N TYR A 37 -14.24 11.84 -12.21
CA TYR A 37 -13.09 12.50 -12.81
C TYR A 37 -12.73 13.68 -11.89
N SER A 38 -11.44 13.81 -11.57
CA SER A 38 -10.90 15.16 -11.41
C SER A 38 -11.27 15.95 -12.67
N GLU A 39 -11.39 17.27 -12.59
CA GLU A 39 -11.42 18.04 -13.84
C GLU A 39 -10.20 17.69 -14.73
N PRO A 40 -10.20 18.04 -16.02
CA PRO A 40 -9.04 17.81 -16.87
C PRO A 40 -7.75 18.31 -16.21
N VAL A 41 -6.82 17.40 -15.92
CA VAL A 41 -5.50 17.70 -15.38
C VAL A 41 -4.51 17.69 -16.53
N LEU A 42 -3.81 18.79 -16.74
CA LEU A 42 -2.65 18.80 -17.63
C LEU A 42 -1.48 18.16 -16.89
N GLN A 43 -0.94 17.07 -17.44
CA GLN A 43 0.28 16.43 -16.95
C GLN A 43 1.37 16.48 -18.02
N ARG A 44 2.60 16.76 -17.59
CA ARG A 44 3.83 16.56 -18.37
C ARG A 44 4.82 15.74 -17.56
N ARG A 45 5.45 14.79 -18.23
CA ARG A 45 6.57 14.01 -17.70
C ARG A 45 7.75 14.14 -18.65
N LEU A 46 8.90 14.51 -18.09
CA LEU A 46 10.19 14.49 -18.76
C LEU A 46 11.03 13.39 -18.10
N MET A 47 11.63 12.54 -18.95
CA MET A 47 12.56 11.51 -18.53
C MET A 47 13.93 11.82 -19.12
N ILE A 48 14.93 12.02 -18.25
CA ILE A 48 16.32 12.25 -18.64
C ILE A 48 17.09 10.99 -18.31
N LEU A 49 17.49 10.26 -19.35
CA LEU A 49 18.31 9.06 -19.22
C LEU A 49 19.79 9.48 -19.26
N THR A 50 20.54 9.09 -18.23
CA THR A 50 22.00 9.19 -18.19
C THR A 50 22.60 7.79 -18.26
N ASP A 51 23.93 7.70 -18.28
CA ASP A 51 24.63 6.41 -18.24
C ASP A 51 24.48 5.70 -16.87
N ASP A 52 24.19 6.47 -15.81
CA ASP A 52 24.27 6.00 -14.42
C ASP A 52 22.90 5.93 -13.71
N TYR A 53 21.95 6.77 -14.11
CA TYR A 53 20.63 6.90 -13.48
C TYR A 53 19.60 7.59 -14.40
N ILE A 54 18.34 7.60 -13.98
CA ILE A 54 17.22 8.27 -14.68
C ILE A 54 16.69 9.40 -13.80
N VAL A 55 16.48 10.59 -14.38
CA VAL A 55 15.69 11.66 -13.75
C VAL A 55 14.28 11.62 -14.31
N LEU A 56 13.29 11.61 -13.41
CA LEU A 56 11.90 11.88 -13.74
C LEU A 56 11.50 13.24 -13.19
N ALA A 57 11.06 14.12 -14.09
CA ALA A 57 10.45 15.38 -13.74
C ALA A 57 8.97 15.35 -14.15
N ASP A 58 8.10 15.62 -13.19
CA ASP A 58 6.66 15.68 -13.40
C ASP A 58 6.14 17.09 -13.11
N TRP A 59 5.19 17.51 -13.94
CA TRP A 59 4.39 18.69 -13.71
C TRP A 59 2.93 18.39 -13.96
N LEU A 60 2.08 18.77 -13.00
CA LEU A 60 0.64 18.62 -13.10
C LEU A 60 -0.04 19.95 -12.78
N LYS A 61 -1.11 20.29 -13.49
CA LYS A 61 -1.90 21.51 -13.25
C LYS A 61 -3.37 21.31 -13.56
N ALA A 62 -4.23 21.89 -12.72
CA ALA A 62 -5.68 21.94 -12.90
C ALA A 62 -6.27 23.26 -12.35
N GLU A 63 -7.58 23.47 -12.48
CA GLU A 63 -8.24 24.72 -12.06
C GLU A 63 -8.54 24.76 -10.55
N LYS A 64 -8.92 23.60 -10.00
CA LYS A 64 -9.20 23.31 -8.59
C LYS A 64 -7.98 22.66 -7.95
N GLU A 65 -8.02 22.63 -6.63
CA GLU A 65 -7.02 21.95 -5.83
C GLU A 65 -7.23 20.44 -5.87
N HIS A 66 -6.13 19.69 -6.04
CA HIS A 66 -6.09 18.24 -5.99
C HIS A 66 -4.94 17.76 -5.11
N ALA A 67 -5.02 16.51 -4.65
CA ALA A 67 -3.87 15.77 -4.17
C ALA A 67 -3.21 15.05 -5.36
N TYR A 68 -2.03 15.51 -5.76
CA TYR A 68 -1.23 14.89 -6.80
C TYR A 68 -0.21 13.95 -6.16
N GLU A 69 0.05 12.82 -6.80
CA GLU A 69 1.00 11.84 -6.30
C GLU A 69 1.90 11.31 -7.42
N SER A 70 3.21 11.29 -7.19
CA SER A 70 4.15 10.56 -8.05
C SER A 70 4.24 9.12 -7.56
N LEU A 71 3.84 8.18 -8.42
CA LEU A 71 3.65 6.77 -8.06
C LEU A 71 4.74 5.87 -8.63
N PHE A 72 5.26 4.99 -7.78
CA PHE A 72 6.19 3.93 -8.15
C PHE A 72 5.70 2.57 -7.66
N GLN A 73 6.08 1.51 -8.38
CA GLN A 73 5.75 0.13 -8.07
C GLN A 73 7.04 -0.62 -7.81
N MET A 74 7.47 -0.64 -6.55
CA MET A 74 8.80 -1.09 -6.16
C MET A 74 8.75 -2.42 -5.41
N LYS A 75 9.72 -3.31 -5.63
CA LYS A 75 9.79 -4.63 -4.96
C LYS A 75 10.84 -4.63 -3.86
N GLY A 76 10.55 -5.29 -2.74
CA GLY A 76 11.57 -5.57 -1.72
C GLY A 76 12.07 -4.33 -1.00
N PHE A 77 11.15 -3.51 -0.48
CA PHE A 77 11.50 -2.29 0.27
C PHE A 77 12.35 -2.61 1.51
N GLN A 78 13.55 -2.04 1.56
CA GLN A 78 14.52 -2.23 2.65
C GLN A 78 14.48 -1.10 3.69
N GLY A 79 13.73 -0.03 3.41
CA GLY A 79 13.66 1.17 4.23
C GLY A 79 14.16 2.42 3.51
N PHE A 80 14.06 3.55 4.21
CA PHE A 80 14.67 4.81 3.80
C PHE A 80 16.06 4.97 4.42
N ASP A 81 16.97 5.60 3.68
CA ASP A 81 18.24 6.07 4.23
C ASP A 81 17.96 6.95 5.48
N GLY A 82 18.70 6.74 6.57
CA GLY A 82 18.49 7.46 7.84
C GLY A 82 17.43 6.87 8.78
N ALA A 83 16.90 5.67 8.49
CA ALA A 83 16.00 4.91 9.38
C ALA A 83 14.73 5.68 9.81
N MET A 84 14.05 6.26 8.82
CA MET A 84 12.79 6.97 9.02
C MET A 84 11.70 6.04 9.59
N LYS A 85 10.87 6.58 10.49
CA LYS A 85 9.70 5.89 11.04
C LYS A 85 8.41 6.47 10.45
N PRO A 86 7.36 5.65 10.27
CA PRO A 86 6.07 6.15 9.83
C PRO A 86 5.48 7.09 10.90
N VAL A 87 4.85 8.18 10.45
CA VAL A 87 4.09 9.11 11.29
C VAL A 87 2.66 8.64 11.52
N ARG A 88 2.14 7.79 10.63
CA ARG A 88 0.84 7.12 10.78
C ARG A 88 0.80 5.86 9.90
N HIS A 89 -0.13 4.98 10.24
CA HIS A 89 -0.48 3.80 9.46
C HIS A 89 -1.97 3.85 9.10
N THR A 90 -2.35 3.43 7.90
CA THR A 90 -3.74 3.23 7.49
C THR A 90 -3.92 1.86 6.83
N GLY A 91 -5.02 1.17 7.14
CA GLY A 91 -5.29 -0.14 6.55
C GLY A 91 -5.47 -0.10 5.03
N GLN A 92 -5.96 1.03 4.51
CA GLN A 92 -6.13 1.31 3.08
C GLN A 92 -5.51 2.68 2.76
N TRP A 93 -5.13 2.91 1.50
CA TRP A 93 -4.70 4.23 1.01
C TRP A 93 -5.86 5.24 1.09
N THR A 94 -7.05 4.82 0.67
CA THR A 94 -8.28 5.59 0.75
C THR A 94 -9.44 4.68 1.11
N SER A 95 -10.39 5.20 1.89
CA SER A 95 -11.66 4.51 2.17
C SER A 95 -12.74 4.82 1.14
N ASN A 96 -12.42 5.55 0.06
CA ASN A 96 -13.38 5.85 -0.99
C ASN A 96 -13.74 4.56 -1.76
N PRO A 97 -14.98 4.04 -1.63
CA PRO A 97 -15.36 2.74 -2.19
C PRO A 97 -15.44 2.70 -3.73
N ILE A 98 -15.38 3.85 -4.40
CA ILE A 98 -15.32 3.93 -5.86
C ILE A 98 -13.89 4.10 -6.41
N SER A 99 -12.90 4.35 -5.55
CA SER A 99 -11.50 4.48 -5.97
C SER A 99 -10.81 3.11 -6.03
N SER A 100 -10.04 2.83 -7.08
CA SER A 100 -9.20 1.64 -7.13
C SER A 100 -8.06 1.67 -6.09
N ALA A 101 -7.68 2.86 -5.61
CA ALA A 101 -6.65 3.02 -4.59
C ALA A 101 -7.04 2.39 -3.25
N GLN A 102 -8.34 2.13 -3.00
CA GLN A 102 -8.79 1.41 -1.80
C GLN A 102 -8.14 0.02 -1.66
N PHE A 103 -7.73 -0.59 -2.77
CA PHE A 103 -7.10 -1.91 -2.78
C PHE A 103 -5.59 -1.88 -2.50
N VAL A 104 -5.00 -0.69 -2.37
CA VAL A 104 -3.66 -0.57 -1.78
C VAL A 104 -3.84 -0.54 -0.26
N THR A 105 -3.30 -1.54 0.40
CA THR A 105 -3.51 -1.78 1.84
C THR A 105 -2.20 -1.73 2.61
N ASP A 106 -2.24 -1.82 3.95
CA ASP A 106 -1.03 -1.83 4.79
C ASP A 106 -0.14 -0.62 4.47
N CYS A 107 -0.71 0.57 4.65
CA CYS A 107 -0.12 1.82 4.18
C CYS A 107 0.56 2.56 5.32
N ASP A 108 1.89 2.56 5.30
CA ASP A 108 2.72 3.37 6.18
C ASP A 108 2.99 4.73 5.55
N TRP A 109 2.78 5.79 6.32
CA TRP A 109 2.94 7.16 5.88
C TRP A 109 4.09 7.83 6.60
N TYR A 110 4.91 8.53 5.85
CA TYR A 110 6.13 9.20 6.31
C TYR A 110 6.04 10.68 6.00
N LYS A 111 6.66 11.51 6.84
CA LYS A 111 6.91 12.93 6.57
C LYS A 111 8.40 13.19 6.67
N ALA A 112 8.95 13.86 5.67
CA ALA A 112 10.37 14.20 5.64
C ALA A 112 10.66 15.41 4.75
N ALA A 113 11.79 16.05 5.02
CA ALA A 113 12.37 17.02 4.11
C ALA A 113 13.20 16.30 3.05
N ALA A 114 13.10 16.75 1.79
CA ALA A 114 13.93 16.27 0.70
C ALA A 114 15.41 16.62 0.94
N PRO A 115 16.35 15.81 0.43
CA PRO A 115 16.13 14.58 -0.32
C PRO A 115 15.80 13.37 0.56
N VAL A 116 14.99 12.45 0.06
CA VAL A 116 14.74 11.13 0.67
C VAL A 116 15.16 10.05 -0.31
N CYS A 117 15.84 8.99 0.16
CA CYS A 117 16.19 7.83 -0.66
C CYS A 117 15.56 6.56 -0.08
N GLY A 118 14.66 5.92 -0.84
CA GLY A 118 14.18 4.58 -0.54
C GLY A 118 15.06 3.52 -1.21
N ARG A 119 15.39 2.45 -0.46
CA ARG A 119 16.20 1.32 -0.94
C ARG A 119 15.29 0.12 -1.21
N TYR A 120 15.53 -0.54 -2.34
CA TYR A 120 14.70 -1.66 -2.80
C TYR A 120 15.56 -2.76 -3.41
N GLU A 121 15.13 -4.01 -3.25
CA GLU A 121 15.78 -5.19 -3.84
C GLU A 121 14.78 -6.04 -4.63
N PHE A 122 14.92 -6.01 -5.95
CA PHE A 122 14.11 -6.78 -6.87
C PHE A 122 14.79 -8.13 -7.09
N ARG A 123 14.44 -9.10 -6.26
CA ARG A 123 14.94 -10.46 -6.37
C ARG A 123 14.09 -11.28 -7.34
N PHE A 124 14.73 -11.99 -8.27
CA PHE A 124 14.11 -12.92 -9.22
C PHE A 124 14.77 -14.30 -9.12
N GLY A 125 14.11 -15.31 -9.71
CA GLY A 125 14.60 -16.70 -9.71
C GLY A 125 14.22 -17.55 -8.51
N PRO A 126 14.83 -18.75 -8.37
CA PRO A 126 14.51 -19.72 -7.32
C PRO A 126 14.60 -19.13 -5.91
N GLY A 127 13.54 -19.31 -5.13
CA GLY A 127 13.45 -18.83 -3.74
C GLY A 127 13.07 -17.35 -3.58
N ALA A 128 12.86 -16.61 -4.68
CA ALA A 128 12.28 -15.27 -4.64
C ALA A 128 10.75 -15.33 -4.47
N ASP A 129 10.17 -14.42 -3.69
CA ASP A 129 8.71 -14.25 -3.69
C ASP A 129 8.30 -13.48 -4.96
N ASN A 130 7.75 -14.21 -5.92
CA ASN A 130 7.21 -13.67 -7.16
C ASN A 130 5.69 -13.86 -7.27
N ALA A 131 5.00 -14.29 -6.21
CA ALA A 131 3.58 -14.64 -6.28
C ALA A 131 2.69 -13.46 -6.73
N GLY A 132 3.09 -12.22 -6.41
CA GLY A 132 2.45 -10.98 -6.87
C GLY A 132 3.05 -10.34 -8.13
N THR A 133 4.09 -10.94 -8.71
CA THR A 133 4.88 -10.33 -9.78
C THR A 133 4.73 -11.11 -11.08
N LYS A 134 3.98 -10.53 -12.03
CA LYS A 134 3.94 -11.01 -13.42
C LYS A 134 5.21 -10.60 -14.16
N ALA A 135 6.35 -11.21 -13.81
CA ALA A 135 7.64 -10.98 -14.44
C ALA A 135 8.26 -12.29 -14.92
N ASP A 136 7.44 -13.12 -15.58
CA ASP A 136 7.80 -14.45 -16.08
C ASP A 136 9.07 -14.49 -16.96
N PRO A 137 9.48 -13.42 -17.69
CA PRO A 137 10.74 -13.43 -18.45
C PRO A 137 11.93 -12.72 -17.76
N SER A 138 11.91 -12.44 -16.46
CA SER A 138 13.04 -11.79 -15.77
C SER A 138 14.22 -12.75 -15.56
N GLU A 139 15.45 -12.24 -15.70
CA GLU A 139 16.68 -12.96 -15.38
C GLU A 139 16.80 -13.20 -13.86
N ASP A 140 17.35 -14.35 -13.48
CA ASP A 140 17.63 -14.68 -12.09
C ASP A 140 18.67 -13.72 -11.51
N GLY A 141 18.42 -13.21 -10.29
CA GLY A 141 19.34 -12.29 -9.64
C GLY A 141 18.68 -11.29 -8.71
N VAL A 142 19.46 -10.35 -8.22
CA VAL A 142 18.99 -9.23 -7.39
C VAL A 142 19.34 -7.93 -8.11
N LEU A 143 18.31 -7.21 -8.55
CA LEU A 143 18.45 -5.85 -9.05
C LEU A 143 18.10 -4.87 -7.93
N LYS A 144 19.08 -4.07 -7.50
CA LYS A 144 18.88 -3.07 -6.44
C LYS A 144 18.42 -1.76 -7.06
N PHE A 145 17.64 -0.99 -6.31
CA PHE A 145 17.19 0.32 -6.70
C PHE A 145 17.39 1.36 -5.60
N GLY A 146 17.89 2.53 -5.98
CA GLY A 146 17.79 3.77 -5.22
C GLY A 146 16.69 4.65 -5.82
N LEU A 147 15.67 4.98 -5.01
CA LEU A 147 14.61 5.93 -5.39
C LEU A 147 14.82 7.22 -4.59
N HIS A 148 15.46 8.22 -5.21
CA HIS A 148 15.75 9.50 -4.59
C HIS A 148 14.67 10.52 -4.94
N THR A 149 13.85 10.89 -3.97
CA THR A 149 12.80 11.90 -4.11
C THR A 149 13.35 13.25 -3.64
N ILE A 150 13.61 14.16 -4.57
CA ILE A 150 14.36 15.40 -4.31
C ILE A 150 13.50 16.66 -4.39
N TRP A 151 12.26 16.55 -4.90
CA TRP A 151 11.25 17.61 -4.87
C TRP A 151 9.84 16.98 -4.83
N PRO A 152 8.85 17.53 -4.06
CA PRO A 152 8.90 18.77 -3.27
C PRO A 152 9.85 18.69 -2.06
N LEU A 153 10.19 19.84 -1.48
CA LEU A 153 11.08 19.91 -0.30
C LEU A 153 10.41 19.33 0.95
N ASP A 154 9.13 19.59 1.17
CA ASP A 154 8.34 18.95 2.22
C ASP A 154 7.54 17.79 1.61
N GLN A 155 7.81 16.57 2.04
CA GLN A 155 7.24 15.36 1.44
C GLN A 155 6.33 14.62 2.42
N GLU A 156 5.15 14.23 1.94
CA GLU A 156 4.38 13.11 2.49
C GLU A 156 4.58 11.91 1.56
N ILE A 157 5.11 10.80 2.09
CA ILE A 157 5.41 9.59 1.33
C ILE A 157 4.61 8.43 1.90
N MET A 158 3.89 7.68 1.06
CA MET A 158 3.24 6.43 1.43
C MET A 158 4.02 5.24 0.88
N ILE A 159 4.22 4.22 1.71
CA ILE A 159 4.58 2.86 1.30
C ILE A 159 3.38 1.96 1.60
N GLY A 160 2.72 1.46 0.55
CA GLY A 160 1.53 0.61 0.67
C GLY A 160 1.67 -0.70 -0.10
N THR A 161 1.03 -1.76 0.37
CA THR A 161 1.02 -3.07 -0.29
C THR A 161 0.05 -3.08 -1.46
N VAL A 162 0.52 -3.53 -2.62
CA VAL A 162 -0.29 -3.60 -3.84
C VAL A 162 -1.35 -4.70 -3.75
N PRO A 163 -2.48 -4.58 -4.47
CA PRO A 163 -3.37 -5.72 -4.65
C PRO A 163 -2.70 -6.77 -5.54
N GLU A 164 -2.43 -7.94 -4.97
CA GLU A 164 -1.92 -9.10 -5.70
C GLU A 164 -3.06 -10.09 -6.00
N VAL A 165 -2.82 -11.05 -6.89
CA VAL A 165 -3.80 -12.10 -7.21
C VAL A 165 -3.49 -13.34 -6.37
N HIS A 166 -3.83 -13.27 -5.08
CA HIS A 166 -4.00 -14.47 -4.25
C HIS A 166 -5.46 -14.91 -4.32
N GLY A 167 -5.70 -16.23 -4.30
CA GLY A 167 -7.05 -16.78 -4.40
C GLY A 167 -8.01 -16.17 -3.36
N SER A 168 -9.21 -15.78 -3.81
CA SER A 168 -10.28 -15.27 -2.96
C SER A 168 -11.29 -16.36 -2.64
N ARG A 169 -11.97 -16.27 -1.48
CA ARG A 169 -13.02 -17.22 -1.10
C ARG A 169 -14.07 -16.59 -0.21
N LYS A 170 -15.30 -17.12 -0.29
CA LYS A 170 -16.39 -16.76 0.62
C LYS A 170 -16.24 -17.53 1.92
N VAL A 171 -16.51 -16.87 3.04
CA VAL A 171 -16.55 -17.47 4.36
C VAL A 171 -17.84 -17.11 5.07
N ALA A 172 -18.39 -18.05 5.83
CA ALA A 172 -19.38 -17.79 6.86
C ALA A 172 -18.72 -17.80 8.24
N TYR A 173 -19.17 -16.92 9.12
CA TYR A 173 -18.80 -16.91 10.53
C TYR A 173 -20.04 -17.04 11.41
N THR A 174 -19.84 -17.58 12.61
CA THR A 174 -20.89 -17.69 13.64
C THR A 174 -20.29 -17.39 15.00
N VAL A 175 -20.99 -16.57 15.78
CA VAL A 175 -20.75 -16.35 17.21
C VAL A 175 -21.96 -16.88 17.96
N ARG A 176 -21.77 -17.85 18.84
CA ARG A 176 -22.87 -18.48 19.61
C ARG A 176 -22.48 -18.75 21.06
N SER A 177 -23.47 -19.05 21.88
CA SER A 177 -23.29 -19.57 23.25
C SER A 177 -24.22 -20.77 23.43
N GLY A 178 -23.68 -21.99 23.35
CA GLY A 178 -24.49 -23.20 23.27
C GLY A 178 -25.37 -23.16 22.01
N ASP A 179 -26.67 -23.41 22.17
CA ASP A 179 -27.62 -23.41 21.05
C ASP A 179 -28.04 -22.01 20.57
N LYS A 180 -27.66 -20.95 21.30
CA LYS A 180 -28.05 -19.56 20.97
C LYS A 180 -27.02 -18.92 20.03
N ILE A 181 -27.42 -18.71 18.78
CA ILE A 181 -26.67 -17.87 17.82
C ILE A 181 -26.86 -16.39 18.20
N LEU A 182 -25.74 -15.67 18.32
CA LEU A 182 -25.71 -14.24 18.67
C LEU A 182 -25.39 -13.37 17.45
N ALA A 183 -24.54 -13.87 16.56
CA ALA A 183 -24.31 -13.31 15.24
C ALA A 183 -23.93 -14.41 14.26
N GLU A 184 -24.34 -14.25 13.01
CA GLU A 184 -23.84 -15.01 11.88
C GLU A 184 -23.78 -14.09 10.66
N GLY A 185 -22.85 -14.36 9.76
CA GLY A 185 -22.68 -13.54 8.58
C GLY A 185 -21.76 -14.19 7.57
N LYS A 186 -21.61 -13.53 6.43
CA LYS A 186 -20.69 -13.95 5.38
C LYS A 186 -19.82 -12.79 4.92
N THR A 187 -18.60 -13.08 4.54
CA THR A 187 -17.66 -12.11 3.95
C THR A 187 -16.79 -12.78 2.89
N GLY A 188 -16.27 -12.00 1.95
CA GLY A 188 -15.26 -12.41 1.00
C GLY A 188 -13.85 -12.12 1.51
N LEU A 189 -13.00 -13.13 1.52
CA LEU A 189 -11.64 -13.12 2.04
C LEU A 189 -10.63 -12.73 0.97
N TRP A 190 -10.82 -11.54 0.42
CA TRP A 190 -9.79 -10.88 -0.38
C TRP A 190 -9.14 -9.76 0.45
N ILE A 191 -8.45 -8.84 -0.20
CA ILE A 191 -7.60 -7.84 0.45
C ILE A 191 -8.34 -6.88 1.42
N LEU A 192 -9.66 -6.73 1.28
CA LEU A 192 -10.51 -5.90 2.15
C LEU A 192 -11.47 -6.70 3.04
N GLY A 193 -11.31 -8.04 3.10
CA GLY A 193 -12.21 -8.92 3.83
C GLY A 193 -12.12 -8.75 5.35
N ALA A 194 -12.97 -7.87 5.90
CA ALA A 194 -13.10 -7.63 7.34
C ALA A 194 -14.57 -7.40 7.73
N VAL A 195 -14.96 -7.85 8.91
CA VAL A 195 -16.29 -7.64 9.50
C VAL A 195 -16.14 -7.35 10.99
N ASP A 196 -16.64 -6.20 11.42
CA ASP A 196 -16.78 -5.91 12.85
C ASP A 196 -18.03 -6.58 13.40
N VAL A 197 -17.87 -7.28 14.52
CA VAL A 197 -18.93 -8.00 15.22
C VAL A 197 -19.10 -7.39 16.61
N ASP A 198 -20.33 -6.99 16.94
CA ASP A 198 -20.71 -6.48 18.26
C ASP A 198 -22.01 -7.17 18.73
N VAL A 199 -21.91 -8.10 19.69
CA VAL A 199 -23.02 -8.96 20.14
C VAL A 199 -23.26 -8.88 21.65
N PRO A 200 -24.50 -9.09 22.12
CA PRO A 200 -24.78 -9.05 23.55
C PRO A 200 -24.11 -10.26 24.23
N ALA A 201 -23.46 -10.00 25.36
CA ALA A 201 -22.75 -11.00 26.16
C ALA A 201 -23.27 -11.08 27.61
N GLU A 202 -24.31 -10.32 27.94
CA GLU A 202 -24.86 -10.30 29.30
C GLU A 202 -25.41 -11.67 29.72
N GLY A 203 -24.94 -12.14 30.88
CA GLY A 203 -25.35 -13.42 31.48
C GLY A 203 -24.75 -14.65 30.79
N LEU A 204 -23.86 -14.48 29.81
CA LEU A 204 -23.18 -15.59 29.14
C LEU A 204 -21.90 -15.98 29.90
N ASN A 205 -21.66 -17.29 30.00
CA ASN A 205 -20.42 -17.83 30.58
C ASN A 205 -19.38 -18.17 29.51
N SER A 206 -19.78 -18.32 28.24
CA SER A 206 -18.86 -18.63 27.16
C SER A 206 -19.36 -18.13 25.82
N LEU A 207 -18.45 -18.04 24.85
CA LEU A 207 -18.75 -17.80 23.44
C LEU A 207 -17.96 -18.78 22.57
N GLU A 208 -18.62 -19.37 21.60
CA GLU A 208 -17.99 -20.13 20.53
C GLU A 208 -17.89 -19.23 19.29
N LEU A 209 -16.65 -19.07 18.80
CA LEU A 209 -16.31 -18.41 17.55
C LEU A 209 -16.07 -19.49 16.51
N LEU A 210 -16.82 -19.46 15.41
CA LEU A 210 -16.83 -20.52 14.40
C LEU A 210 -16.79 -19.96 12.98
N THR A 211 -16.34 -20.79 12.05
CA THR A 211 -16.39 -20.56 10.61
C THR A 211 -16.65 -21.85 9.83
N ASP A 212 -17.25 -21.75 8.63
CA ASP A 212 -17.51 -22.88 7.73
C ASP A 212 -16.27 -23.41 7.00
N GLN A 213 -15.11 -22.75 7.16
CA GLN A 213 -13.89 -23.10 6.45
C GLN A 213 -13.21 -24.34 7.05
N LYS A 214 -12.87 -25.30 6.19
CA LYS A 214 -12.09 -26.49 6.56
C LYS A 214 -10.63 -26.16 6.90
N ASN A 215 -10.07 -25.14 6.25
CA ASN A 215 -8.73 -24.64 6.52
C ASN A 215 -8.83 -23.14 6.93
N PRO A 216 -8.96 -22.86 8.23
CA PRO A 216 -9.10 -21.50 8.74
C PRO A 216 -7.76 -20.89 9.19
N GLU A 217 -6.61 -21.42 8.79
CA GLU A 217 -5.29 -21.03 9.34
C GLU A 217 -4.93 -19.55 9.14
N ASN A 218 -5.47 -18.90 8.11
CA ASN A 218 -5.28 -17.46 7.87
C ASN A 218 -6.51 -16.63 8.27
N LEU A 219 -7.42 -17.17 9.08
CA LEU A 219 -8.61 -16.49 9.58
C LEU A 219 -8.50 -16.23 11.07
N PHE A 220 -8.86 -15.01 11.44
CA PHE A 220 -8.64 -14.51 12.79
C PHE A 220 -9.81 -13.66 13.28
N TRP A 221 -9.97 -13.66 14.60
CA TRP A 221 -10.74 -12.68 15.33
C TRP A 221 -9.76 -11.73 16.03
N ALA A 222 -9.57 -10.56 15.44
CA ALA A 222 -8.69 -9.52 15.96
C ALA A 222 -9.44 -8.55 16.86
N ASN A 223 -8.69 -7.80 17.69
CA ASN A 223 -9.25 -6.80 18.61
C ASN A 223 -10.42 -7.33 19.48
N ALA A 224 -10.36 -8.61 19.83
CA ALA A 224 -11.40 -9.29 20.59
C ALA A 224 -11.41 -8.79 22.04
N ARG A 225 -12.57 -8.33 22.50
CA ARG A 225 -12.74 -7.73 23.83
C ARG A 225 -14.19 -7.79 24.30
N VAL A 226 -14.38 -7.68 25.60
CA VAL A 226 -15.71 -7.49 26.19
C VAL A 226 -15.84 -6.11 26.80
N LEU A 227 -17.02 -5.51 26.66
CA LEU A 227 -17.45 -4.39 27.49
C LEU A 227 -18.16 -4.95 28.72
N THR A 228 -17.79 -4.52 29.91
CA THR A 228 -18.38 -4.96 31.19
C THR A 228 -19.50 -4.03 31.66
N LYS A 229 -20.28 -4.47 32.66
CA LYS A 229 -21.38 -3.67 33.25
C LYS A 229 -20.94 -2.31 33.78
N ASP A 230 -19.72 -2.19 34.30
CA ASP A 230 -19.11 -0.95 34.79
C ASP A 230 -18.44 -0.12 33.68
N GLY A 231 -18.57 -0.52 32.41
CA GLY A 231 -18.11 0.25 31.25
C GLY A 231 -16.65 0.03 30.87
N LYS A 232 -15.96 -0.95 31.46
CA LYS A 232 -14.56 -1.27 31.13
C LYS A 232 -14.48 -2.18 29.91
N GLU A 233 -13.53 -1.93 29.01
CA GLU A 233 -13.16 -2.88 27.97
C GLU A 233 -12.04 -3.82 28.46
N ILE A 234 -12.28 -5.13 28.39
CA ILE A 234 -11.31 -6.18 28.75
C ILE A 234 -10.93 -6.94 27.48
N PRO A 235 -9.67 -6.86 27.02
CA PRO A 235 -9.17 -7.66 25.91
C PRO A 235 -9.23 -9.16 26.22
N LEU A 236 -9.64 -9.96 25.24
CA LEU A 236 -9.65 -11.42 25.31
C LEU A 236 -8.46 -11.98 24.53
N THR A 237 -7.44 -12.41 25.25
CA THR A 237 -6.14 -12.80 24.67
C THR A 237 -5.78 -14.27 24.89
N LYS A 238 -6.57 -14.98 25.71
CA LYS A 238 -6.32 -16.41 25.99
C LYS A 238 -6.54 -17.24 24.72
N GLY A 239 -5.47 -17.89 24.26
CA GLY A 239 -5.47 -18.66 23.01
C GLY A 239 -5.14 -17.83 21.76
N SER A 240 -4.80 -16.55 21.91
CA SER A 240 -4.32 -15.74 20.79
C SER A 240 -2.95 -16.20 20.29
N VAL A 241 -2.70 -15.92 19.02
CA VAL A 241 -1.42 -16.08 18.33
C VAL A 241 -0.91 -14.72 17.88
N SER A 242 0.42 -14.55 17.80
CA SER A 242 1.07 -13.30 17.40
C SER A 242 1.64 -13.33 15.98
N LYS A 243 1.52 -14.47 15.29
CA LYS A 243 2.04 -14.71 13.95
C LYS A 243 1.06 -15.60 13.19
N ASP A 244 1.05 -15.45 11.86
CA ASP A 244 0.31 -16.34 10.98
C ASP A 244 0.94 -17.75 10.91
N SER A 245 0.30 -18.67 10.17
CA SER A 245 0.75 -20.07 10.06
C SER A 245 2.09 -20.27 9.35
N LYS A 246 2.66 -19.22 8.74
CA LYS A 246 3.99 -19.22 8.11
C LYS A 246 4.97 -18.25 8.80
N GLY A 247 4.63 -17.73 9.98
CA GLY A 247 5.50 -16.85 10.78
C GLY A 247 5.47 -15.38 10.39
N GLY A 248 4.55 -14.96 9.52
CA GLY A 248 4.31 -13.57 9.13
C GLY A 248 3.48 -12.78 10.15
N SER A 249 3.31 -11.48 9.90
CA SER A 249 2.47 -10.60 10.73
C SER A 249 0.99 -10.76 10.40
N ILE A 250 0.13 -10.80 11.42
CA ILE A 250 -1.32 -10.88 11.21
C ILE A 250 -1.87 -9.50 10.83
N LYS A 251 -2.41 -9.37 9.61
CA LYS A 251 -3.04 -8.14 9.13
C LYS A 251 -4.44 -8.42 8.58
N ILE A 252 -5.46 -7.71 9.06
CA ILE A 252 -6.82 -7.81 8.49
C ILE A 252 -7.16 -6.50 7.77
N ALA A 253 -7.47 -6.58 6.47
CA ALA A 253 -7.70 -5.41 5.60
C ALA A 253 -6.58 -4.35 5.73
N GLY A 254 -5.33 -4.84 5.76
CA GLY A 254 -4.13 -4.02 5.90
C GLY A 254 -3.85 -3.50 7.31
N VAL A 255 -4.72 -3.73 8.31
CA VAL A 255 -4.48 -3.29 9.68
C VAL A 255 -3.71 -4.36 10.45
N PRO A 256 -2.51 -4.05 11.00
CA PRO A 256 -1.72 -5.01 11.76
C PRO A 256 -2.30 -5.24 13.16
N TYR A 257 -2.22 -6.49 13.63
CA TYR A 257 -2.59 -6.88 14.98
C TYR A 257 -1.44 -7.63 15.63
N GLU A 258 -1.01 -7.18 16.82
CA GLU A 258 0.05 -7.85 17.59
C GLU A 258 -0.34 -9.26 18.01
N GLN A 259 -1.63 -9.49 18.22
CA GLN A 259 -2.21 -10.79 18.51
C GLN A 259 -3.65 -10.87 18.01
N ALA A 260 -4.09 -12.06 17.62
CA ALA A 260 -5.47 -12.34 17.27
C ALA A 260 -5.87 -13.76 17.69
N LEU A 261 -7.15 -13.98 17.92
CA LEU A 261 -7.67 -15.31 18.23
C LEU A 261 -7.86 -16.11 16.93
N PRO A 262 -7.57 -17.43 16.92
CA PRO A 262 -7.90 -18.30 15.80
C PRO A 262 -9.39 -18.30 15.47
N ALA A 263 -9.75 -18.59 14.22
CA ALA A 263 -11.14 -18.54 13.76
C ALA A 263 -12.10 -19.48 14.49
N HIS A 264 -11.59 -20.62 15.01
CA HIS A 264 -12.32 -21.59 15.82
C HIS A 264 -11.79 -21.54 17.26
N LEU A 265 -12.60 -21.01 18.17
CA LEU A 265 -12.22 -20.89 19.58
C LEU A 265 -13.44 -20.82 20.49
N THR A 266 -13.35 -21.43 21.67
CA THR A 266 -14.31 -21.17 22.76
C THR A 266 -13.66 -20.22 23.77
N LEU A 267 -14.31 -19.09 23.98
CA LEU A 267 -13.95 -18.07 24.95
C LEU A 267 -14.70 -18.32 26.26
N ASP A 268 -13.99 -18.14 27.37
CA ASP A 268 -14.57 -18.13 28.71
C ASP A 268 -14.88 -16.70 29.11
N LEU A 269 -16.14 -16.44 29.47
CA LEU A 269 -16.63 -15.15 29.95
C LEU A 269 -17.03 -15.18 31.43
N ALA A 270 -16.90 -16.33 32.10
CA ALA A 270 -17.30 -16.50 33.48
C ALA A 270 -16.59 -15.47 34.38
N GLY A 271 -17.38 -14.78 35.21
CA GLY A 271 -16.87 -13.77 36.15
C GLY A 271 -16.41 -12.45 35.53
N LEU A 272 -16.46 -12.28 34.19
CA LEU A 272 -16.07 -11.02 33.54
C LEU A 272 -17.15 -9.94 33.63
N ASN A 273 -18.38 -10.28 34.02
CA ASN A 273 -19.53 -9.37 33.98
C ASN A 273 -19.70 -8.67 32.62
N ALA A 274 -19.43 -9.40 31.54
CA ALA A 274 -19.53 -8.91 30.18
C ALA A 274 -20.98 -8.55 29.83
N VAL A 275 -21.18 -7.44 29.12
CA VAL A 275 -22.47 -7.04 28.53
C VAL A 275 -22.43 -7.08 27.01
N ARG A 276 -21.26 -6.85 26.40
CA ARG A 276 -21.05 -6.91 24.95
C ARG A 276 -19.73 -7.62 24.64
N PHE A 277 -19.69 -8.38 23.57
CA PHE A 277 -18.46 -8.87 22.95
C PHE A 277 -18.24 -8.14 21.63
N LYS A 278 -17.02 -7.67 21.40
CA LYS A 278 -16.60 -6.97 20.20
C LYS A 278 -15.34 -7.60 19.61
N ALA A 279 -15.30 -7.80 18.30
CA ALA A 279 -14.12 -8.28 17.58
C ALA A 279 -14.21 -7.93 16.09
N THR A 280 -13.08 -7.98 15.39
CA THR A 280 -13.00 -7.88 13.93
C THR A 280 -12.66 -9.27 13.37
N PHE A 281 -13.56 -9.85 12.60
CA PHE A 281 -13.33 -11.10 11.87
C PHE A 281 -12.79 -10.81 10.47
N GLY A 282 -11.76 -11.52 10.05
CA GLY A 282 -11.26 -11.40 8.68
C GLY A 282 -10.07 -12.31 8.41
N CYS A 283 -9.50 -12.16 7.21
CA CYS A 283 -8.31 -12.93 6.83
C CYS A 283 -7.05 -12.09 6.87
N ASP A 284 -5.97 -12.77 7.24
CA ASP A 284 -4.65 -12.41 6.78
C ASP A 284 -4.50 -12.76 5.30
N TYR A 285 -4.40 -11.73 4.47
CA TYR A 285 -4.32 -11.88 3.03
C TYR A 285 -2.91 -12.28 2.55
N PHE A 286 -1.87 -11.85 3.27
CA PHE A 286 -0.48 -12.02 2.87
C PHE A 286 0.28 -12.90 3.87
N VAL A 287 -0.08 -14.18 3.91
CA VAL A 287 0.52 -15.15 4.85
C VAL A 287 2.02 -15.34 4.60
N GLY A 288 2.83 -15.17 5.65
CA GLY A 288 4.27 -15.41 5.69
C GLY A 288 5.12 -14.16 5.59
N ASP A 289 6.34 -14.32 5.07
CA ASP A 289 7.26 -13.20 4.89
C ASP A 289 6.79 -12.29 3.74
N GLU A 290 6.62 -11.00 4.04
CA GLU A 290 6.19 -9.98 3.08
C GLU A 290 7.36 -9.08 2.62
N SER A 291 8.59 -9.35 3.07
CA SER A 291 9.76 -8.49 2.84
C SER A 291 10.08 -8.26 1.37
N GLN A 292 9.84 -9.26 0.52
CA GLN A 292 10.10 -9.22 -0.93
C GLN A 292 8.89 -8.76 -1.75
N ARG A 293 7.75 -8.46 -1.13
CA ARG A 293 6.53 -8.08 -1.87
C ARG A 293 6.66 -6.73 -2.53
N ARG A 294 5.80 -6.52 -3.52
CA ARG A 294 5.71 -5.24 -4.23
C ARG A 294 4.96 -4.22 -3.37
N LYS A 295 5.44 -2.99 -3.36
CA LYS A 295 4.87 -1.85 -2.68
C LYS A 295 4.58 -0.73 -3.68
N THR A 296 3.43 -0.09 -3.52
CA THR A 296 3.16 1.22 -4.10
C THR A 296 3.87 2.26 -3.25
N VAL A 297 4.71 3.06 -3.88
CA VAL A 297 5.31 4.25 -3.29
C VAL A 297 4.58 5.45 -3.86
N ALA A 298 4.06 6.33 -3.01
CA ALA A 298 3.40 7.56 -3.44
C ALA A 298 4.03 8.77 -2.75
N ILE A 299 4.55 9.72 -3.53
CA ILE A 299 5.00 11.02 -3.02
C ILE A 299 3.90 12.03 -3.31
N ARG A 300 3.35 12.66 -2.26
CA ARG A 300 2.18 13.54 -2.38
C ARG A 300 2.55 15.01 -2.35
N SER A 301 1.84 15.79 -3.16
CA SER A 301 1.76 17.25 -3.11
C SER A 301 0.31 17.68 -3.34
N THR A 302 -0.17 18.68 -2.60
CA THR A 302 -1.52 19.22 -2.75
C THR A 302 -1.47 20.64 -3.30
N GLY A 303 -2.35 20.96 -4.24
CA GLY A 303 -2.43 22.28 -4.85
C GLY A 303 -3.24 22.28 -6.13
N LYS A 304 -3.28 23.44 -6.80
CA LYS A 304 -3.73 23.53 -8.21
C LYS A 304 -2.65 23.10 -9.20
N GLU A 305 -1.43 22.95 -8.69
CA GLU A 305 -0.25 22.58 -9.42
C GLU A 305 0.64 21.71 -8.52
N ALA A 306 1.34 20.74 -9.11
CA ALA A 306 2.37 19.96 -8.43
C ALA A 306 3.59 19.73 -9.33
N ARG A 307 4.75 19.64 -8.68
CA ARG A 307 6.04 19.32 -9.30
C ARG A 307 6.66 18.16 -8.53
N PHE A 308 7.25 17.22 -9.24
CA PHE A 308 8.06 16.16 -8.64
C PHE A 308 9.37 16.04 -9.39
N LEU A 309 10.47 15.91 -8.64
CA LEU A 309 11.77 15.53 -9.18
C LEU A 309 12.23 14.27 -8.46
N THR A 310 12.49 13.22 -9.22
CA THR A 310 12.95 11.92 -8.72
C THR A 310 14.15 11.45 -9.51
N VAL A 311 15.17 10.93 -8.83
CA VAL A 311 16.30 10.22 -9.42
C VAL A 311 16.15 8.73 -9.12
N ILE A 312 16.18 7.90 -10.15
CA ILE A 312 16.05 6.43 -10.05
C ILE A 312 17.36 5.83 -10.51
N GLU A 313 17.93 4.99 -9.66
CA GLU A 313 19.18 4.29 -9.94
C GLU A 313 18.98 2.78 -9.79
N PRO A 314 18.85 2.02 -10.89
CA PRO A 314 19.04 0.58 -10.89
C PRO A 314 20.54 0.24 -10.81
N TYR A 315 20.93 -0.72 -9.97
CA TYR A 315 22.32 -1.20 -9.86
C TYR A 315 22.39 -2.65 -9.34
N GLU A 316 23.48 -3.35 -9.66
CA GLU A 316 23.72 -4.72 -9.19
C GLU A 316 24.63 -4.71 -7.94
N ASP A 317 25.89 -4.31 -8.13
CA ASP A 317 26.90 -4.36 -7.07
C ASP A 317 26.90 -3.10 -6.21
N ARG A 318 27.07 -1.94 -6.85
CA ARG A 318 27.30 -0.65 -6.18
C ARG A 318 26.44 0.45 -6.77
N ALA A 319 25.88 1.27 -5.89
CA ALA A 319 25.31 2.56 -6.28
C ALA A 319 26.43 3.51 -6.72
N LEU A 320 26.25 4.18 -7.85
CA LEU A 320 27.02 5.32 -8.30
C LEU A 320 26.44 6.64 -7.79
N VAL A 321 25.12 6.78 -7.63
CA VAL A 321 24.51 7.99 -7.04
C VAL A 321 24.87 8.06 -5.57
N LYS A 322 25.75 9.02 -5.24
CA LYS A 322 26.14 9.32 -3.87
C LYS A 322 25.09 10.19 -3.18
N SER A 323 24.63 11.23 -3.89
CA SER A 323 23.58 12.13 -3.42
C SER A 323 22.92 12.84 -4.59
N ALA A 324 21.64 13.15 -4.44
CA ALA A 324 20.90 14.00 -5.36
C ALA A 324 20.16 15.07 -4.55
N VAL A 325 20.23 16.32 -4.98
CA VAL A 325 19.55 17.45 -4.34
C VAL A 325 18.93 18.35 -5.40
N ALA A 326 17.79 18.95 -5.09
CA ALA A 326 17.17 19.97 -5.93
C ALA A 326 17.34 21.35 -5.29
N SER A 327 17.70 22.35 -6.09
CA SER A 327 17.66 23.77 -5.67
C SER A 327 16.36 24.45 -6.09
N GLY A 328 15.54 23.77 -6.90
CA GLY A 328 14.22 24.18 -7.33
C GLY A 328 13.54 23.06 -8.14
N PRO A 329 12.29 23.24 -8.56
CA PRO A 329 11.53 22.22 -9.29
C PRO A 329 12.10 21.88 -10.68
N ASP A 330 13.02 22.70 -11.18
CA ASP A 330 13.63 22.55 -12.50
C ASP A 330 15.17 22.45 -12.44
N LYS A 331 15.76 22.35 -11.24
CA LYS A 331 17.22 22.35 -11.08
C LYS A 331 17.66 21.34 -10.04
N LEU A 332 18.51 20.41 -10.47
CA LEU A 332 19.08 19.39 -9.60
C LEU A 332 20.58 19.24 -9.80
N LYS A 333 21.22 18.75 -8.74
CA LYS A 333 22.62 18.36 -8.72
C LYS A 333 22.72 16.92 -8.22
N VAL A 334 23.41 16.08 -8.98
CA VAL A 334 23.70 14.69 -8.62
C VAL A 334 25.22 14.54 -8.47
N GLU A 335 25.65 14.08 -7.30
CA GLU A 335 27.03 13.71 -7.05
C GLU A 335 27.18 12.19 -7.17
N LEU A 336 28.20 11.74 -7.90
CA LEU A 336 28.49 10.34 -8.11
C LEU A 336 29.69 9.88 -7.26
N ASN A 337 29.70 8.60 -6.90
CA ASN A 337 30.74 7.98 -6.07
C ASN A 337 32.12 7.94 -6.74
N ASP A 338 32.20 8.16 -8.05
CA ASP A 338 33.46 8.24 -8.81
C ASP A 338 34.03 9.67 -8.93
N GLY A 339 33.42 10.63 -8.22
CA GLY A 339 33.82 12.03 -8.15
C GLY A 339 33.21 12.92 -9.23
N ARG A 340 32.41 12.37 -10.16
CA ARG A 340 31.64 13.19 -11.11
C ARG A 340 30.50 13.91 -10.41
N VAL A 341 30.18 15.11 -10.88
CA VAL A 341 29.06 15.93 -10.44
C VAL A 341 28.29 16.38 -11.68
N GLN A 342 27.00 16.09 -11.72
CA GLN A 342 26.12 16.46 -12.82
C GLN A 342 25.10 17.50 -12.33
N GLU A 343 25.13 18.68 -12.93
CA GLU A 343 24.15 19.74 -12.73
C GLU A 343 23.18 19.74 -13.90
N ILE A 344 21.88 19.62 -13.60
CA ILE A 344 20.82 19.48 -14.59
C ILE A 344 19.82 20.62 -14.40
N SER A 345 19.50 21.31 -15.49
CA SER A 345 18.48 22.35 -15.54
C SER A 345 17.43 22.02 -16.59
N ILE A 346 16.16 22.21 -16.25
CA ILE A 346 15.00 22.03 -17.11
C ILE A 346 14.44 23.41 -17.45
N GLY A 347 14.23 23.70 -18.73
CA GLY A 347 13.67 24.95 -19.22
C GLY A 347 12.27 24.76 -19.79
N ASN A 348 11.41 25.78 -19.61
CA ASN A 348 10.07 25.87 -20.22
C ASN A 348 9.12 24.70 -19.94
N PHE A 349 9.32 23.97 -18.83
CA PHE A 349 8.55 22.77 -18.54
C PHE A 349 7.05 23.04 -18.30
N GLU A 350 6.73 24.21 -17.74
CA GLU A 350 5.35 24.71 -17.57
C GLU A 350 4.73 25.29 -18.86
N GLY A 351 5.53 25.50 -19.91
CA GLY A 351 5.17 26.28 -21.10
C GLY A 351 4.20 25.59 -22.06
N SER A 352 4.46 25.67 -23.37
CA SER A 352 3.58 25.04 -24.39
C SER A 352 3.84 23.54 -24.54
N GLY A 353 4.98 23.07 -24.05
CA GLY A 353 5.51 21.73 -24.28
C GLY A 353 6.30 21.58 -25.58
N LYS A 354 6.43 22.63 -26.40
CA LYS A 354 7.15 22.61 -27.69
C LYS A 354 8.60 23.09 -27.61
N ASP A 355 8.94 23.74 -26.50
CA ASP A 355 10.19 24.47 -26.28
C ASP A 355 10.87 24.05 -24.96
N ILE A 356 10.52 22.85 -24.48
CA ILE A 356 11.11 22.25 -23.26
C ILE A 356 12.58 22.00 -23.54
N SER A 357 13.48 22.50 -22.70
CA SER A 357 14.91 22.23 -22.86
C SER A 357 15.51 21.56 -21.65
N VAL A 358 16.57 20.81 -21.87
CA VAL A 358 17.38 20.19 -20.81
C VAL A 358 18.82 20.56 -21.04
N GLU A 359 19.47 21.04 -19.98
CA GLU A 359 20.90 21.31 -19.96
C GLU A 359 21.54 20.46 -18.87
N ILE A 360 22.58 19.71 -19.22
CA ILE A 360 23.35 18.88 -18.31
C ILE A 360 24.81 19.32 -18.40
N THR A 361 25.39 19.70 -17.27
CA THR A 361 26.82 19.96 -17.15
C THR A 361 27.43 18.94 -16.20
N GLU A 362 28.35 18.14 -16.69
CA GLU A 362 29.12 17.20 -15.88
C GLU A 362 30.51 17.76 -15.62
N SER A 363 30.93 17.70 -14.36
CA SER A 363 32.25 18.10 -13.91
C SER A 363 32.91 17.00 -13.09
N LYS A 364 34.25 16.99 -13.09
CA LYS A 364 35.08 16.13 -12.25
C LYS A 364 36.27 16.96 -11.78
N ASP A 365 36.59 16.86 -10.49
CA ASP A 365 37.67 17.63 -9.85
C ASP A 365 37.59 19.15 -10.14
N GLY A 366 36.36 19.68 -10.15
CA GLY A 366 36.08 21.10 -10.40
C GLY A 366 36.20 21.55 -11.86
N LYS A 367 36.46 20.64 -12.80
CA LYS A 367 36.54 20.94 -14.25
C LYS A 367 35.38 20.33 -15.00
N THR A 368 34.75 21.09 -15.89
CA THR A 368 33.73 20.56 -16.79
C THR A 368 34.35 19.54 -17.74
N VAL A 369 33.78 18.33 -17.76
CA VAL A 369 34.22 17.22 -18.62
C VAL A 369 33.23 16.96 -19.76
N ARG A 370 31.95 17.30 -19.58
CA ARG A 370 30.91 17.20 -20.60
C ARG A 370 29.84 18.27 -20.35
N SER A 371 29.28 18.82 -21.42
CA SER A 371 28.08 19.65 -21.38
C SER A 371 27.18 19.29 -22.55
N GLU A 372 25.89 19.16 -22.30
CA GLU A 372 24.89 18.79 -23.28
C GLU A 372 23.65 19.66 -23.10
N LYS A 373 23.11 20.14 -24.23
CA LYS A 373 21.86 20.89 -24.27
C LYS A 373 20.93 20.28 -25.30
N ARG A 374 19.72 19.94 -24.90
CA ARG A 374 18.67 19.38 -25.75
C ARG A 374 17.45 20.31 -25.74
N PRO A 375 16.88 20.63 -26.93
CA PRO A 375 15.62 21.35 -27.05
C PRO A 375 14.40 20.43 -26.97
#